data_AF-A0A375BWA4-F1
#
_entry.id   AF-A0A375BWA4-F1
#
_cell.length_a   1.000
_cell.length_b   1.000
_cell.length_c   1.000
_cell.angle_alpha   90.00
_cell.angle_beta   90.00
_cell.angle_gamma   90.00
#
_symmetry.space_group_name_H-M   'P 1'
#
loop_
_entity.id
_entity.type
_entity.pdbx_description
1 polymer ?
#
loop_
_entity_poly.entity_id
_entity_poly.type
_entity_poly.pdbx_seq_one_letter_code
_entity_poly.pdbx_strand_id
1 'polypeptide(L)' 'MPNVLARPEQTAFPEILAIVRAALREAIEAPSDRASLDVVGAALVAVAAIAKAEVAHA' A
#
# COMPACT_ATOMS: atom_id res chain seq x y z
N MET A 1 19.17 -17.33 21.88
CA MET A 1 19.03 -16.26 20.87
C MET A 1 17.53 -16.10 20.59
N PRO A 2 16.82 -15.18 21.26
CA PRO A 2 15.42 -14.96 20.90
C PRO A 2 15.42 -14.25 19.54
N ASN A 3 14.97 -14.95 18.51
CA ASN A 3 14.65 -14.34 17.23
C ASN A 3 13.47 -13.41 17.52
N VAL A 4 13.76 -12.13 17.75
CA VAL A 4 12.79 -11.06 17.90
C VAL A 4 11.99 -11.09 16.60
N LEU A 5 10.79 -11.67 16.69
CA LEU A 5 9.78 -11.65 15.66
C LEU A 5 9.82 -10.28 15.00
N ALA A 6 10.19 -10.24 13.72
CA ALA A 6 10.13 -9.02 12.94
C ALA A 6 8.75 -8.41 13.20
N ARG A 7 8.71 -7.20 13.77
CA ARG A 7 7.45 -6.55 14.11
C ARG A 7 6.59 -6.54 12.83
N PRO A 8 5.33 -6.97 12.87
CA PRO A 8 4.42 -6.95 11.71
C PRO A 8 4.47 -5.61 10.95
N GLU A 9 4.55 -4.50 11.71
CA GLU A 9 4.72 -3.13 11.23
C GLU A 9 5.91 -2.91 10.25
N GLN A 10 7.02 -3.64 10.40
CA GLN A 10 8.17 -3.55 9.48
C GLN A 10 7.98 -4.35 8.19
N THR A 11 7.08 -5.33 8.18
CA THR A 11 6.79 -6.19 7.02
C THR A 11 5.84 -5.51 6.03
N ALA A 12 4.85 -4.78 6.53
CA ALA A 12 3.83 -4.13 5.71
C ALA A 12 4.32 -2.83 5.05
N PHE A 13 5.25 -2.10 5.67
CA PHE A 13 5.71 -0.81 5.16
C PHE A 13 6.38 -0.87 3.76
N PRO A 14 7.26 -1.84 3.48
CA PRO A 14 7.81 -2.03 2.12
C PRO A 14 6.74 -2.32 1.07
N GLU A 15 5.71 -3.11 1.41
CA GLU A 15 4.62 -3.46 0.51
C GLU A 15 3.74 -2.24 0.19
N ILE A 16 3.36 -1.48 1.22
CA ILE A 16 2.64 -0.20 1.07
C ILE A 16 3.41 0.76 0.17
N LEU A 17 4.73 0.89 0.38
CA LEU A 17 5.57 1.77 -0.42
C LEU A 17 5.65 1.32 -1.89
N ALA A 18 5.67 0.02 -2.16
CA ALA A 18 5.64 -0.52 -3.52
C ALA A 18 4.31 -0.21 -4.23
N ILE A 19 3.17 -0.41 -3.54
CA ILE A 19 1.83 -0.10 -4.05
C ILE A 19 1.72 1.39 -4.41
N VAL A 20 2.12 2.27 -3.49
CA VAL A 20 2.04 3.72 -3.71
C VAL A 20 2.92 4.16 -4.88
N ARG A 21 4.15 3.63 -4.99
CA ARG A 21 5.06 3.99 -6.10
C ARG A 21 4.52 3.54 -7.45
N ALA A 22 3.97 2.33 -7.54
CA ALA A 22 3.38 1.83 -8.77
C ALA A 22 2.18 2.68 -9.19
N ALA A 23 1.28 2.96 -8.25
CA ALA A 23 0.09 3.77 -8.47
C ALA A 23 0.44 5.20 -8.90
N LEU A 24 1.44 5.83 -8.29
CA LEU A 24 1.88 7.17 -8.70
C LEU A 24 2.44 7.20 -10.12
N ARG A 25 3.18 6.16 -10.54
CA ARG A 25 3.69 6.07 -11.91
C ARG A 25 2.55 5.90 -12.90
N GLU A 26 1.64 4.99 -12.63
CA GLU A 26 0.47 4.73 -13.48
C GLU A 26 -0.47 5.95 -13.55
N ALA A 27 -0.64 6.66 -12.44
CA ALA A 27 -1.45 7.88 -12.37
C ALA A 27 -0.88 9.03 -13.22
N ILE A 28 0.44 9.12 -13.37
CA ILE A 28 1.10 10.11 -14.25
C ILE A 28 0.92 9.74 -15.72
N GLU A 29 0.90 8.44 -16.04
CA GLU A 29 0.70 7.92 -17.40
C GLU A 29 -0.79 7.88 -17.80
N ALA A 30 -1.70 8.17 -16.87
CA ALA A 30 -3.14 8.10 -17.10
C ALA A 30 -3.63 9.13 -18.13
N PRO A 31 -4.60 8.77 -18.99
CA PRO A 31 -5.05 9.63 -20.10
C PRO A 31 -5.95 10.80 -19.67
N SER A 32 -6.32 10.87 -18.39
CA SER A 32 -7.13 11.96 -17.84
C SER A 32 -6.96 12.04 -16.32
N ASP A 33 -7.28 13.21 -15.75
CA ASP A 33 -7.29 13.42 -14.30
C ASP A 33 -8.21 12.43 -13.58
N ARG A 34 -9.35 12.08 -14.19
CA ARG A 34 -10.29 11.11 -13.61
C ARG A 34 -9.67 9.72 -13.53
N ALA A 35 -9.04 9.26 -14.60
CA ALA A 35 -8.35 7.97 -14.61
C ALA A 35 -7.16 7.96 -13.62
N SER A 36 -6.45 9.08 -13.49
CA SER A 36 -5.38 9.26 -12.50
C SER A 36 -5.91 9.11 -11.07
N LEU A 37 -7.05 9.73 -10.77
CA LEU A 37 -7.71 9.62 -9.47
C LEU A 37 -8.24 8.21 -9.17
N ASP A 38 -8.77 7.51 -10.18
CA ASP A 38 -9.24 6.13 -10.04
C ASP A 38 -8.07 5.19 -9.67
N VAL A 39 -6.90 5.35 -10.30
CA VAL A 39 -5.67 4.61 -9.99
C VAL A 39 -5.21 4.86 -8.55
N VAL A 40 -5.13 6.12 -8.13
CA VAL A 40 -4.75 6.48 -6.75
C VAL A 40 -5.78 5.96 -5.74
N GLY A 41 -7.08 6.02 -6.08
CA GLY A 41 -8.16 5.48 -5.25
C GLY A 41 -8.03 3.98 -5.02
N ALA A 42 -7.76 3.21 -6.08
CA ALA A 42 -7.53 1.76 -5.99
C ALA A 42 -6.33 1.44 -5.08
N ALA A 43 -5.24 2.19 -5.21
CA ALA A 43 -4.06 2.04 -4.35
C ALA A 43 -4.37 2.32 -2.87
N LEU A 44 -5.18 3.34 -2.58
CA LEU A 44 -5.59 3.65 -1.21
C LEU A 44 -6.43 2.54 -0.59
N VAL A 45 -7.31 1.91 -1.36
CA VAL A 45 -8.11 0.75 -0.91
C VAL A 45 -7.20 -0.43 -0.57
N ALA A 46 -6.19 -0.71 -1.39
CA ALA A 46 -5.21 -1.77 -1.13
C ALA A 46 -4.41 -1.50 0.16
N VAL A 47 -3.92 -0.27 0.35
CA VAL A 47 -3.23 0.12 1.59
C VAL A 47 -4.14 0.01 2.81
N ALA A 48 -5.41 0.41 2.70
CA ALA A 48 -6.38 0.27 3.78
C ALA A 48 -6.66 -1.19 4.13
N ALA A 49 -6.63 -2.11 3.16
CA ALA A 49 -6.77 -3.54 3.39
C ALA A 49 -5.59 -4.09 4.19
N ILE A 50 -4.35 -3.69 3.85
CA ILE A 50 -3.15 -4.05 4.61
C ILE A 50 -3.24 -3.51 6.03
N ALA A 51 -3.59 -2.24 6.20
CA ALA A 51 -3.74 -1.63 7.53
C ALA A 51 -4.80 -2.34 8.39
N LYS A 52 -5.94 -2.75 7.78
CA LYS A 52 -6.96 -3.56 8.48
C LYS A 52 -6.44 -4.95 8.86
N ALA A 53 -5.67 -5.59 7.98
CA ALA A 53 -5.07 -6.89 8.26
C ALA A 53 -4.09 -6.79 9.43
N GLU A 54 -3.23 -5.79 9.48
CA GLU A 54 -2.31 -5.55 10.59
C GLU A 54 -3.06 -5.38 11.93
N VAL A 55 -4.15 -4.61 11.96
CA VAL A 55 -4.98 -4.44 13.17
C VAL A 55 -5.67 -5.74 13.59
N ALA A 56 -6.09 -6.59 12.64
CA ALA A 56 -6.75 -7.85 12.95
C ALA A 56 -5.80 -8.94 13.48
N HIS A 57 -4.50 -8.81 13.24
CA HIS A 57 -3.47 -9.75 13.72
C HIS A 57 -2.73 -9.25 14.98
N ALA A 58 -3.07 -8.04 15.47
CA ALA A 58 -2.48 -7.40 16.65
C ALA A 58 -3.15 -7.80 17.97
#